data_AF-A0A7C1SRA6-F1
#
_entry.id   AF-A0A7C1SRA6-F1
#
_cell.length_a   1.000
_cell.length_b   1.000
_cell.length_c   1.000
_cell.angle_alpha   90.00
_cell.angle_beta   90.00
_cell.angle_gamma   90.00
#
_symmetry.space_group_name_H-M   'P 1'
#
loop_
_entity.id
_entity.type
_entity.pdbx_description
1 polymer ?
#
loop_
_entity_poly.entity_id
_entity_poly.type
_entity_poly.pdbx_seq_one_letter_code
_entity_poly.pdbx_strand_id
1 'polypeptide(L)' 'MKDSFKDLTYKELITKREELTKQFRDIRFNMVVGHIDNPLQKRELRRNIARLNTIIHEYDIGIRKSQE' A
#
# COMPACT_ATOMS: atom_id res chain seq x y z
N MET A 1 -7.04 4.84 11.53
CA MET A 1 -6.34 5.72 12.49
C MET A 1 -4.85 5.57 12.19
N LYS A 2 -4.18 6.68 11.84
CA LYS A 2 -2.73 6.84 11.56
C LYS A 2 -2.08 5.80 10.63
N ASP A 3 -2.17 6.03 9.33
CA ASP A 3 -1.28 5.40 8.36
C ASP A 3 0.14 5.96 8.53
N SER A 4 1.00 5.22 9.24
CA SER A 4 2.42 5.53 9.50
C SER A 4 3.33 5.57 8.25
N PHE A 5 2.77 5.75 7.06
CA PHE A 5 3.56 5.85 5.82
C PHE A 5 4.26 7.21 5.66
N LYS A 6 4.07 8.16 6.59
CA LYS A 6 4.80 9.44 6.56
C LYS A 6 6.22 9.33 7.09
N ASP A 7 6.49 8.34 7.93
CA ASP A 7 7.76 8.21 8.67
C ASP A 7 8.74 7.23 7.99
N LEU A 8 8.30 6.55 6.91
CA LEU A 8 9.10 5.59 6.17
C LEU A 8 9.95 6.28 5.10
N THR A 9 11.17 5.80 4.91
CA THR A 9 12.05 6.26 3.84
C THR A 9 11.51 5.87 2.46
N TYR A 10 11.95 6.57 1.40
CA TYR A 10 11.51 6.30 0.03
C TYR A 10 11.67 4.82 -0.39
N LYS A 11 12.80 4.20 0.00
CA LYS A 11 13.05 2.78 -0.29
C LYS A 11 12.07 1.87 0.47
N GLU A 12 11.82 2.14 1.74
CA GLU A 12 10.88 1.36 2.54
C GLU A 12 9.44 1.48 2.03
N LEU A 13 9.05 2.66 1.51
CA LEU A 13 7.75 2.88 0.89
C LEU A 13 7.54 2.00 -0.35
N ILE A 14 8.59 1.85 -1.18
CA ILE A 14 8.55 0.96 -2.35
C ILE A 14 8.42 -0.50 -1.91
N THR A 15 9.22 -0.94 -0.95
CA THR A 15 9.15 -2.30 -0.41
C THR A 15 7.77 -2.61 0.17
N LYS A 16 7.20 -1.66 0.94
CA LYS A 16 5.86 -1.79 1.53
C LYS A 16 4.77 -1.87 0.45
N ARG A 17 4.90 -1.09 -0.63
CA ARG A 17 3.99 -1.12 -1.78
C ARG A 17 3.98 -2.50 -2.42
N GLU A 18 5.14 -3.10 -2.62
CA GLU A 18 5.26 -4.44 -3.22
C GLU A 18 4.64 -5.52 -2.33
N GLU A 19 4.91 -5.45 -1.03
CA GLU A 19 4.32 -6.36 -0.04
C GLU A 19 2.78 -6.31 -0.06
N LEU A 20 2.19 -5.10 0.01
CA LEU A 20 0.74 -4.93 -0.01
C LEU A 20 0.13 -5.32 -1.36
N THR A 21 0.86 -5.11 -2.45
CA THR A 21 0.42 -5.56 -3.78
C THR A 21 0.38 -7.07 -3.87
N LYS A 22 1.34 -7.78 -3.26
CA LYS A 22 1.34 -9.24 -3.16
C LYS A 22 0.14 -9.73 -2.33
N GLN A 23 -0.06 -9.17 -1.14
CA GLN A 23 -1.23 -9.50 -0.30
C GLN A 23 -2.56 -9.25 -1.04
N PHE A 24 -2.67 -8.15 -1.79
CA PHE A 24 -3.85 -7.88 -2.60
C PHE A 24 -4.07 -8.92 -3.70
N ARG A 25 -3.00 -9.43 -4.33
CA ARG A 25 -3.08 -10.53 -5.31
C ARG A 25 -3.57 -11.81 -4.66
N ASP A 26 -3.06 -12.15 -3.48
CA ASP A 26 -3.45 -13.35 -2.74
C ASP A 26 -4.94 -13.31 -2.38
N ILE A 27 -5.44 -12.15 -1.91
CA ILE A 27 -6.89 -11.98 -1.65
C ILE A 27 -7.72 -12.11 -2.93
N ARG A 28 -7.25 -11.58 -4.06
CA ARG A 28 -7.96 -11.77 -5.34
C ARG A 28 -7.99 -13.25 -5.74
N PHE A 29 -6.90 -13.98 -5.51
CA PHE A 29 -6.85 -15.41 -5.80
C PHE A 29 -7.82 -16.18 -4.90
N ASN A 30 -7.80 -15.93 -3.60
CA ASN A 30 -8.72 -16.56 -2.64
C ASN A 30 -10.19 -16.25 -2.95
N MET A 31 -10.48 -15.05 -3.48
CA MET A 31 -11.80 -14.66 -3.95
C MET A 31 -12.28 -15.50 -5.16
N VAL A 32 -11.38 -15.89 -6.06
CA VAL A 32 -11.70 -16.78 -7.18
C VAL A 32 -11.90 -18.21 -6.70
N VAL A 33 -11.13 -18.66 -5.71
CA VAL A 33 -11.25 -20.00 -5.11
C VAL A 33 -12.53 -20.13 -4.27
N GLY A 34 -13.14 -19.03 -3.83
CA GLY A 34 -14.38 -19.01 -3.05
C GLY A 34 -14.18 -19.01 -1.54
N HIS A 35 -12.93 -18.96 -1.06
CA HIS A 35 -12.59 -18.77 0.35
C HIS A 35 -12.41 -17.27 0.63
N ILE A 36 -13.51 -16.56 0.85
CA ILE A 36 -13.47 -15.15 1.23
C ILE A 36 -13.72 -15.05 2.73
N ASP A 37 -12.62 -14.94 3.50
CA ASP A 37 -12.74 -14.76 4.96
C ASP A 37 -13.21 -13.35 5.33
N ASN A 38 -12.69 -12.32 4.64
CA ASN A 38 -13.04 -10.93 4.95
C ASN A 38 -13.04 -10.00 3.71
N PRO A 39 -14.23 -9.69 3.15
CA PRO A 39 -14.37 -8.78 2.02
C PRO A 39 -13.87 -7.35 2.29
N LEU A 40 -13.85 -6.90 3.55
CA LEU A 40 -13.44 -5.54 3.92
C LEU A 40 -11.93 -5.34 3.77
N GLN A 41 -11.13 -6.39 3.99
CA GLN A 41 -9.67 -6.33 3.86
C GLN A 41 -9.24 -5.91 2.45
N LYS A 42 -9.94 -6.38 1.41
CA LYS A 42 -9.69 -5.95 0.02
C LYS A 42 -9.82 -4.44 -0.14
N ARG A 43 -10.83 -3.83 0.50
CA ARG A 43 -11.09 -2.39 0.45
C ARG A 43 -9.99 -1.61 1.18
N GLU A 44 -9.55 -2.11 2.33
CA GLU A 44 -8.47 -1.50 3.11
C GLU A 44 -7.14 -1.58 2.39
N LEU A 45 -6.75 -2.76 1.88
CA LEU A 45 -5.53 -2.95 1.09
C LEU A 45 -5.49 -2.05 -0.13
N ARG A 46 -6.61 -1.94 -0.88
CA ARG A 46 -6.68 -1.04 -2.04
C ARG A 46 -6.48 0.43 -1.65
N ARG A 47 -7.04 0.86 -0.51
CA ARG A 47 -6.85 2.23 0.02
C ARG A 47 -5.40 2.46 0.45
N ASN A 48 -4.78 1.47 1.09
CA ASN A 48 -3.39 1.58 1.55
C ASN A 48 -2.40 1.64 0.39
N ILE A 49 -2.60 0.83 -0.66
CA ILE A 49 -1.80 0.90 -1.91
C ILE A 49 -1.94 2.28 -2.56
N ALA A 50 -3.17 2.81 -2.66
CA ALA A 50 -3.40 4.14 -3.23
C ALA A 50 -2.67 5.23 -2.44
N ARG A 51 -2.73 5.20 -1.11
CA ARG A 51 -2.02 6.14 -0.23
C ARG A 51 -0.51 6.07 -0.42
N LEU A 52 0.06 4.88 -0.48
CA LEU A 52 1.50 4.70 -0.73
C LEU A 52 1.91 5.26 -2.08
N ASN A 53 1.13 5.00 -3.14
CA ASN A 53 1.40 5.54 -4.47
C ASN A 53 1.33 7.08 -4.47
N THR A 54 0.35 7.67 -3.78
CA THR A 54 0.28 9.14 -3.63
C THR A 54 1.53 9.69 -2.95
N ILE A 55 1.99 9.06 -1.85
CA ILE A 55 3.19 9.50 -1.14
C ILE A 55 4.44 9.37 -2.01
N ILE A 56 4.60 8.24 -2.72
CA ILE A 56 5.71 8.03 -3.66
C ILE A 56 5.72 9.13 -4.74
N HIS A 57 4.54 9.48 -5.27
CA HIS A 57 4.41 10.54 -6.26
C HIS A 57 4.66 11.94 -5.68
N GLU A 58 4.27 12.20 -4.43
CA GLU A 58 4.62 13.45 -3.72
C GLU A 58 6.14 13.61 -3.55
N TYR A 59 6.88 12.51 -3.35
CA TYR A 59 8.35 12.53 -3.35
C TYR A 59 8.92 12.79 -4.75
N ASP A 60 8.35 12.19 -5.78
CA ASP A 60 8.77 12.36 -7.18
C ASP A 60 8.59 13.81 -7.69
N ILE A 61 7.47 14.45 -7.34
CA ILE A 61 7.20 15.87 -7.66
C ILE A 61 8.00 16.82 -6.76
N GLY A 62 8.69 16.31 -5.73
CA GLY A 62 9.49 17.14 -4.81
C GLY A 62 8.65 17.96 -3.82
N ILE A 63 7.36 17.65 -3.68
CA ILE A 63 6.48 18.26 -2.67
C ILE A 63 6.92 17.84 -1.27
N ARG A 64 7.32 16.56 -1.13
CA ARG A 64 8.01 16.07 0.07
C ARG A 64 9.50 16.03 -0.20
N LYS A 65 10.26 16.83 0.54
CA LYS A 65 11.71 16.67 0.61
C LYS A 65 11.98 15.45 1.48
N SER A 66 12.59 14.43 0.89
CA SER A 66 13.19 13.33 1.66
C SER A 66 14.12 13.97 2.71
N GLN A 67 13.79 13.78 3.98
CA GLN A 67 14.83 13.93 5.00
C GLN A 67 15.77 12.75 4.77
N GLU A 68 17.01 13.05 4.38
CA GLU A 68 18.13 12.12 4.59
C GLU A 68 18.25 11.77 6.08
#